data_AF-A0A6V7IV69-F1
#
_entry.id   AF-A0A6V7IV69-F1
#
_cell.length_a   1.000
_cell.length_b   1.000
_cell.length_c   1.000
_cell.angle_alpha   90.00
_cell.angle_beta   90.00
_cell.angle_gamma   90.00
#
_symmetry.space_group_name_H-M   'P 1'
#
loop_
_entity.id
_entity.type
_entity.pdbx_description
1 polymer ?
#
loop_
_entity_poly.entity_id
_entity_poly.type
_entity_poly.pdbx_seq_one_letter_code
_entity_poly.pdbx_strand_id
1 'polypeptide(L)'
;ALVKLLIMFLVHWGYAIANIVVVFLVWSYVGHANPAVKPGVSAEFKFFEWLRISILRLMGRKVYDYEQIVVTPVHPGVETCSAQLNEENEDFAGRRRYHQTATVTGQFVNID
;
A
#
# COMPACT_ATOMS: atom_id res chain seq x y z
N ALA A 1 -7.36 19.65 -2.85
CA ALA A 1 -5.89 19.84 -2.90
C ALA A 1 -5.41 20.39 -4.25
N LEU A 2 -5.76 19.72 -5.36
CA LEU A 2 -5.31 20.08 -6.72
C LEU A 2 -5.63 21.53 -7.12
N VAL A 3 -6.86 21.98 -6.87
CA VAL A 3 -7.28 23.38 -7.13
C VAL A 3 -6.43 24.40 -6.36
N LYS A 4 -6.05 24.09 -5.11
CA LYS A 4 -5.24 24.98 -4.26
C LYS A 4 -3.80 25.07 -4.77
N LEU A 5 -3.22 23.96 -5.22
CA LEU A 5 -1.94 23.94 -5.91
C LEU A 5 -1.97 24.75 -7.20
N LEU A 6 -3.04 24.60 -7.99
CA LEU A 6 -3.23 25.33 -9.25
C LEU A 6 -3.28 26.85 -9.01
N ILE A 7 -4.02 27.28 -7.99
CA ILE A 7 -4.05 28.70 -7.57
C ILE A 7 -2.66 29.17 -7.09
N MET A 8 -1.92 28.37 -6.32
CA MET A 8 -0.57 28.73 -5.85
C MET A 8 0.41 28.95 -7.01
N PHE A 9 0.34 28.11 -8.05
CA PHE A 9 1.14 28.24 -9.28
C PHE A 9 0.72 29.45 -10.13
N LEU A 10 -0.59 29.73 -10.22
CA LEU A 10 -1.13 30.88 -10.97
C LEU A 10 -0.75 32.23 -10.33
N VAL A 11 -0.70 32.29 -9.00
CA VAL A 11 -0.37 33.52 -8.26
C VAL A 11 1.12 33.83 -8.33
N HIS A 12 1.98 32.90 -7.88
CA HIS A 12 3.43 33.05 -7.96
C HIS A 12 4.12 31.70 -8.06
N TRP A 13 4.39 31.28 -9.30
CA TRP A 13 5.02 30.00 -9.62
C TRP A 13 6.38 29.78 -8.94
N GLY A 14 7.20 30.82 -8.74
CA GLY A 14 8.47 30.72 -8.04
C GLY A 14 8.33 30.33 -6.56
N TYR A 15 7.44 31.01 -5.83
CA TYR A 15 7.13 30.64 -4.44
C TYR A 15 6.46 29.26 -4.36
N ALA A 16 5.67 28.88 -5.36
CA ALA A 16 5.08 27.56 -5.42
C ALA A 16 6.15 26.45 -5.50
N ILE A 17 7.13 26.60 -6.39
CA ILE A 17 8.25 25.66 -6.52
C ILE A 17 9.08 25.63 -5.24
N ALA A 18 9.41 26.78 -4.65
CA ALA A 18 10.19 26.84 -3.41
C ALA A 18 9.51 26.07 -2.26
N ASN A 19 8.19 26.22 -2.10
CA ASN A 19 7.42 25.48 -1.08
C ASN A 19 7.43 23.97 -1.33
N ILE A 20 7.29 23.53 -2.59
CA ILE A 20 7.36 22.10 -2.95
C ILE A 20 8.73 21.53 -2.61
N VAL A 21 9.80 22.26 -2.92
CA VAL A 21 11.18 21.86 -2.60
C VAL A 21 11.39 21.74 -1.09
N VAL A 22 10.91 22.71 -0.30
CA VAL A 22 11.01 22.65 1.17
C VAL A 22 10.30 21.41 1.73
N VAL A 23 9.09 21.13 1.27
CA VAL A 23 8.35 19.93 1.68
C VAL A 23 9.10 18.65 1.31
N PHE A 24 9.70 18.59 0.11
CA PHE A 24 10.50 17.46 -0.32
C PHE A 24 11.74 17.24 0.55
N LEU A 25 12.45 18.32 0.91
CA LEU A 25 13.62 18.25 1.79
C LEU A 25 13.24 17.77 3.20
N VAL A 26 12.15 18.28 3.76
CA VAL A 26 11.65 17.83 5.08
C VAL A 26 11.27 16.36 5.03
N TRP A 27 10.56 15.92 3.99
CA TRP A 27 10.20 14.52 3.81
C TRP A 27 11.44 13.61 3.70
N SER A 28 12.43 14.00 2.88
CA SER A 28 13.68 13.25 2.74
C SER A 28 14.46 13.20 4.05
N TYR A 29 14.55 14.32 4.77
CA TYR A 29 15.20 14.39 6.07
C TYR A 29 14.52 13.49 7.09
N VAL A 30 13.18 13.52 7.20
CA VAL A 30 12.43 12.65 8.12
C VAL A 30 12.63 11.17 7.76
N GLY A 31 12.68 10.83 6.47
CA GLY A 31 12.98 9.47 6.03
C GLY A 31 14.39 8.99 6.41
N HIS A 32 15.38 9.88 6.40
CA HIS A 32 16.77 9.54 6.74
C HIS A 32 17.12 9.67 8.23
N ALA A 33 16.43 10.53 9.00
CA ALA A 33 16.85 10.93 10.34
C ALA A 33 16.67 9.84 11.42
N ASN A 34 15.90 8.78 11.17
CA ASN A 34 15.77 7.68 12.13
C ASN A 34 15.51 6.32 11.47
N PRO A 35 16.56 5.62 11.01
CA PRO A 35 16.44 4.27 10.44
C PRO A 35 16.18 3.17 11.51
N ALA A 36 16.17 3.50 12.81
CA ALA A 36 16.12 2.52 13.91
C ALA A 36 14.71 2.29 14.49
N VAL A 37 13.71 3.05 14.05
CA VAL A 37 12.30 2.80 14.38
C VAL A 37 11.69 1.87 13.33
N LYS A 38 10.73 1.03 13.73
CA LYS A 38 10.03 0.12 12.80
C LYS A 38 9.60 0.94 11.57
N PRO A 39 10.02 0.55 10.35
CA PRO A 39 9.67 1.29 9.14
C PRO A 39 8.15 1.37 9.07
N GLY A 40 7.60 2.58 9.23
CA GLY A 40 6.17 2.82 8.99
C GLY A 40 5.86 2.73 7.49
N VAL A 41 4.59 2.86 7.11
CA VAL A 41 4.14 2.84 5.71
C VAL A 41 4.92 3.83 4.82
N SER A 42 5.47 4.90 5.39
CA SER A 42 6.32 5.88 4.70
C SER A 42 7.68 5.34 4.23
N ALA A 43 8.18 4.23 4.80
CA ALA A 43 9.46 3.64 4.41
C ALA A 43 9.35 2.81 3.11
N GLU A 44 8.19 2.23 2.84
CA GLU A 44 7.90 1.54 1.57
C GLU A 44 7.49 2.51 0.45
N PHE A 45 7.25 3.78 0.78
CA PHE A 45 6.78 4.77 -0.17
C PHE A 45 7.88 5.19 -1.15
N LYS A 46 7.80 4.65 -2.37
CA LYS A 46 8.65 5.03 -3.50
C LYS A 46 7.99 6.15 -4.30
N PHE A 47 8.46 7.39 -4.13
CA PHE A 47 7.86 8.59 -4.75
C PHE A 47 7.67 8.48 -6.27
N PHE A 48 8.69 8.05 -7.01
CA PHE A 48 8.62 7.95 -8.48
C PHE A 48 7.67 6.85 -8.95
N GLU A 49 7.62 5.73 -8.23
CA GLU A 49 6.69 4.63 -8.52
C GLU A 49 5.25 5.06 -8.24
N TRP A 50 5.02 5.70 -7.09
CA TRP A 50 3.73 6.30 -6.76
C TRP A 50 3.29 7.37 -7.77
N LEU A 51 4.19 8.24 -8.21
CA LEU A 51 3.90 9.28 -9.20
C LEU A 51 3.51 8.64 -10.54
N ARG A 52 4.27 7.64 -10.99
CA ARG A 52 3.96 6.87 -12.20
C ARG A 52 2.60 6.20 -12.11
N ILE A 53 2.32 5.51 -11.01
CA ILE A 53 1.03 4.85 -10.76
C ILE A 53 -0.11 5.87 -10.70
N SER A 54 0.12 7.04 -10.08
CA SER A 54 -0.87 8.11 -9.99
C SER A 54 -1.22 8.69 -11.36
N ILE A 55 -0.24 8.88 -12.24
CA ILE A 55 -0.47 9.30 -13.63
C ILE A 55 -1.26 8.22 -14.38
N LEU A 56 -0.88 6.95 -14.23
CA LEU A 56 -1.59 5.82 -14.86
C LEU A 56 -3.04 5.72 -14.38
N ARG A 57 -3.30 5.94 -13.07
CA ARG A 57 -4.65 6.00 -12.49
C ARG A 57 -5.45 7.17 -13.03
N LEU A 58 -4.83 8.34 -13.22
CA LEU A 58 -5.47 9.50 -13.85
C LEU A 58 -5.90 9.21 -15.29
N MET A 59 -5.13 8.38 -16.01
CA MET A 59 -5.45 7.88 -17.35
C MET A 59 -6.44 6.69 -17.34
N GLY A 60 -7.05 6.36 -16.20
CA GLY A 60 -8.08 5.32 -16.08
C GLY A 60 -7.54 3.88 -16.01
N ARG A 61 -6.22 3.67 -15.92
CA ARG A 61 -5.65 2.33 -15.73
C ARG A 61 -5.72 1.92 -14.26
N LYS A 62 -6.41 0.81 -13.99
CA LYS A 62 -6.34 0.12 -12.69
C LYS A 62 -4.99 -0.59 -12.59
N VAL A 63 -4.17 -0.16 -11.64
CA VAL A 63 -2.96 -0.88 -11.23
C VAL A 63 -3.35 -1.72 -10.02
N TYR A 64 -3.24 -3.05 -10.16
CA TYR A 64 -3.44 -3.99 -9.08
C TYR A 64 -2.14 -4.08 -8.28
N ASP A 65 -2.22 -3.84 -6.97
CA ASP A 65 -1.15 -4.19 -6.05
C ASP A 65 -1.28 -5.70 -5.83
N TYR A 66 -0.30 -6.47 -6.31
CA TYR A 66 -0.27 -7.90 -6.06
C TYR A 66 0.24 -8.11 -4.64
N GLU A 67 -0.68 -8.31 -3.71
CA GLU A 67 -0.33 -8.77 -2.37
C GLU A 67 0.13 -10.23 -2.48
N GLN A 68 1.44 -10.44 -2.55
CA GLN A 68 2.02 -11.77 -2.68
C GLN A 68 1.95 -12.48 -1.32
N ILE A 69 1.03 -13.42 -1.20
CA ILE A 69 0.92 -14.28 -0.02
C ILE A 69 1.69 -15.56 -0.33
N VAL A 70 2.82 -15.76 0.36
CA VAL A 70 3.62 -16.98 0.23
C VAL A 70 2.90 -18.09 0.99
N VAL A 71 2.33 -19.04 0.24
CA VAL A 71 1.76 -20.26 0.82
C VAL A 71 2.88 -21.25 1.08
N THR A 72 2.93 -21.81 2.29
CA THR A 72 3.93 -22.83 2.65
C THR A 72 3.70 -24.10 1.84
N PRO A 73 4.76 -24.74 1.30
CA PRO A 73 4.64 -25.97 0.54
C PRO A 73 4.10 -27.10 1.41
N VAL A 74 3.19 -27.90 0.87
CA VAL A 74 2.64 -29.10 1.50
C VAL A 74 3.73 -30.15 1.68
N HIS A 75 3.94 -30.61 2.92
CA HIS A 75 4.91 -31.67 3.23
C HIS A 75 4.21 -33.04 3.25
N PRO A 76 4.69 -34.04 2.48
CA PRO A 76 4.13 -35.38 2.51
C PRO A 76 4.42 -36.02 3.88
N GLY A 77 3.40 -36.13 4.73
CA GLY A 77 3.48 -36.70 6.08
C GLY A 77 2.99 -35.78 7.20
N VAL A 78 2.75 -34.49 6.92
CA VAL A 78 2.11 -33.57 7.86
C VAL A 78 1.08 -32.72 7.13
N GLU A 79 -0.20 -32.92 7.45
CA GLU A 79 -1.27 -32.04 6.97
C GLU A 79 -1.23 -30.73 7.75
N THR A 80 -0.51 -29.74 7.23
CA THR A 80 -0.56 -28.37 7.74
C THR A 80 -1.54 -27.56 6.89
N CYS A 81 -2.69 -27.20 7.46
CA CYS A 81 -3.57 -26.19 6.88
C CYS A 81 -3.33 -24.86 7.61
N SER A 82 -3.21 -23.75 6.87
CA SER A 82 -3.31 -22.43 7.49
C SER A 82 -4.66 -22.34 8.19
N ALA A 83 -4.73 -21.80 9.41
CA ALA A 83 -6.00 -21.57 10.10
C ALA A 83 -6.85 -20.59 9.28
N GLN A 84 -7.60 -21.12 8.32
CA GLN A 84 -8.61 -20.39 7.58
C GLN A 84 -9.76 -20.16 8.56
N LEU A 85 -10.28 -18.94 8.57
CA LEU A 85 -11.57 -18.73 9.20
C LEU A 85 -12.57 -19.61 8.43
N ASN A 86 -13.17 -20.56 9.15
CA ASN A 86 -14.33 -21.31 8.66
C ASN A 86 -15.46 -20.35 8.26
N GLU A 87 -16.55 -20.91 7.71
CA GLU A 87 -17.83 -20.23 7.50
C GLU A 87 -18.12 -19.21 8.61
N GLU A 88 -18.64 -18.05 8.20
CA GLU A 88 -19.01 -17.00 9.14
C GLU A 88 -19.98 -17.55 10.17
N ASN A 89 -19.60 -17.49 11.43
CA ASN A 89 -20.49 -17.91 12.50
C ASN A 89 -21.70 -16.97 12.55
N GLU A 90 -22.89 -17.49 12.27
CA GLU A 90 -24.18 -16.78 12.31
C GLU A 90 -24.36 -16.00 13.63
N ASP A 91 -23.93 -16.57 14.75
CA ASP A 91 -24.03 -15.95 16.09
C ASP A 91 -23.17 -14.69 16.24
N PHE A 92 -22.14 -14.52 15.39
CA PHE A 92 -21.23 -13.37 15.43
C PHE A 92 -21.25 -12.51 14.16
N ALA A 93 -22.04 -12.87 13.14
CA ALA A 93 -22.14 -12.13 11.89
C ALA A 93 -22.58 -10.67 12.08
N GLY A 94 -23.45 -10.41 13.07
CA GLY A 94 -23.93 -9.07 13.41
C GLY A 94 -22.94 -8.21 14.22
N ARG A 95 -21.79 -8.75 14.66
CA ARG A 95 -20.82 -8.00 15.45
C ARG A 95 -19.91 -7.15 14.56
N ARG A 96 -19.58 -5.95 15.03
CA ARG A 96 -18.64 -5.06 14.33
C ARG A 96 -17.27 -5.71 14.27
N ARG A 97 -16.75 -5.90 13.05
CA ARG A 97 -15.39 -6.39 12.82
C ARG A 97 -14.40 -5.27 13.08
N TYR A 98 -13.48 -5.48 14.02
CA TYR A 98 -12.37 -4.55 14.30
C TYR A 98 -11.06 -4.97 13.63
N HIS A 99 -11.03 -6.18 13.04
CA HIS A 99 -9.90 -6.72 12.32
C HIS A 99 -10.29 -6.95 10.86
N GLN A 100 -9.38 -6.61 9.95
CA GLN A 100 -9.50 -6.92 8.53
C GLN A 100 -9.22 -8.41 8.34
N THR A 101 -10.11 -9.09 7.65
CA THR A 101 -9.94 -10.48 7.22
C THR A 101 -10.16 -10.56 5.73
N ALA A 102 -9.26 -11.26 5.04
CA ALA A 102 -9.32 -11.48 3.61
C ALA A 102 -9.36 -12.99 3.34
N THR A 103 -10.29 -13.44 2.50
CA THR A 103 -10.34 -14.80 2.00
C THR A 103 -9.47 -14.90 0.76
N VAL A 104 -8.48 -15.78 0.78
CA VAL A 104 -7.51 -15.96 -0.31
C VAL A 104 -7.83 -17.27 -1.01
N THR A 105 -8.21 -17.21 -2.29
CA THR A 105 -8.34 -18.39 -3.13
C THR A 105 -7.01 -18.60 -3.88
N GLY A 106 -6.22 -19.57 -3.42
CA GLY A 106 -4.97 -19.93 -4.08
C GLY A 106 -5.21 -20.81 -5.31
N GLN A 107 -4.53 -20.49 -6.42
CA GLN A 107 -4.39 -21.39 -7.56
C GLN A 107 -2.94 -21.89 -7.60
N PHE A 108 -2.75 -23.21 -7.63
CA PHE A 108 -1.43 -23.80 -7.78
C PHE A 108 -0.89 -23.49 -9.18
N VAL A 109 0.24 -22.79 -9.26
CA VAL A 109 1.00 -22.61 -10.50
C VAL A 109 2.15 -23.60 -10.45
N ASN A 110 2.10 -24.65 -11.28
CA ASN A 110 3.26 -25.51 -11.49
C ASN A 110 4.31 -24.68 -12.23
N ILE A 111 5.50 -24.60 -11.63
CA ILE A 111 6.68 -24.03 -12.26
C ILE A 111 7.48 -25.26 -12.69
N ASP A 112 7.26 -25.71 -13.92
CA ASP A 112 8.09 -26.73 -14.58
C ASP A 112 9.49 -26.16 -14.90
#